data_AF-A0A2H4T0Y5-F1
#
_entry.id   AF-A0A2H4T0Y5-F1
#
_cell.length_a   1.000
_cell.length_b   1.000
_cell.length_c   1.000
_cell.angle_alpha   90.00
_cell.angle_beta   90.00
_cell.angle_gamma   90.00
#
_symmetry.space_group_name_H-M   'P 1'
#
loop_
_entity.id
_entity.type
_entity.pdbx_description
1 polymer ?
#
loop_
_entity_poly.entity_id
_entity_poly.type
_entity_poly.pdbx_seq_one_letter_code
_entity_poly.pdbx_strand_id
1 'polypeptide(L)'
;PLGGLEFAIVRIIERLSAEGVEIFSFGASFGVKAGESPNSSPEVEEGLSELRSVGIFSESNFQFKNKFRPTNSTIYLCQPDDERRSAVADVILMIANPDLDTTAPEALDDATATPHSDAHSNADSNAEPGSGSTAGSDRASGSEALVRPAAPEPTAAPAAKRPPRAAAAQPTGSGSPHGHNPITLPTSAVRFDMITDSWAELATPAVTERMARLTAMAAGLELGAQGLPRGPWLDFECVVPTPSGRTAEALLCRTWPGIRQAVVHNGLFPTLLMSLADNGFEPVALSDCRPVTRTGPFRDVDPTTLRRIIEERPGGVSMICLELSDNAQGGYPISLANLREVRRIAVAAGIPLVLDATRALENAAAVVEHEEGHQGRSIWKVTADLLATAD
;
A
#
# COMPACT_ATOMS: atom_id res chain seq x y z
N PRO A 1 -3.51 5.43 -0.15
CA PRO A 1 -4.18 6.26 0.88
C PRO A 1 -3.28 6.47 2.11
N LEU A 2 -3.05 7.73 2.48
CA LEU A 2 -2.52 8.07 3.80
C LEU A 2 -3.60 7.71 4.85
N GLY A 3 -3.60 6.45 5.32
CA GLY A 3 -4.67 5.95 6.18
C GLY A 3 -4.68 4.44 6.42
N GLY A 4 -3.52 3.79 6.48
CA GLY A 4 -3.42 2.41 6.96
C GLY A 4 -3.62 2.32 8.48
N LEU A 5 -3.71 1.10 9.01
CA LEU A 5 -3.80 0.83 10.45
C LEU A 5 -2.66 1.54 11.23
N GLU A 6 -1.48 1.64 10.63
CA GLU A 6 -0.32 2.35 11.16
C GLU A 6 -0.57 3.85 11.32
N PHE A 7 -1.15 4.48 10.30
CA PHE A 7 -1.50 5.90 10.36
C PHE A 7 -2.53 6.13 11.46
N ALA A 8 -3.57 5.31 11.53
CA ALA A 8 -4.59 5.40 12.58
C ALA A 8 -3.98 5.28 13.98
N ILE A 9 -3.10 4.30 14.19
CA ILE A 9 -2.39 4.10 15.47
C ILE A 9 -1.53 5.33 15.82
N VAL A 10 -0.76 5.87 14.87
CA VAL A 10 0.05 7.08 15.12
C VAL A 10 -0.83 8.28 15.46
N ARG A 11 -1.96 8.47 14.76
CA ARG A 11 -2.92 9.54 15.06
C ARG A 11 -3.56 9.38 16.44
N ILE A 12 -3.81 8.13 16.88
CA ILE A 12 -4.30 7.83 18.23
C ILE A 12 -3.24 8.21 19.26
N ILE A 13 -1.98 7.81 19.06
CA ILE A 13 -0.87 8.15 19.97
C ILE A 13 -0.69 9.66 20.09
N GLU A 14 -0.67 10.38 18.96
CA GLU A 14 -0.56 11.84 18.95
C GLU A 14 -1.72 12.50 19.69
N ARG A 15 -2.94 11.98 19.51
CA ARG A 15 -4.14 12.52 20.16
C ARG A 15 -4.11 12.29 21.67
N LEU A 16 -3.76 11.08 22.10
CA LEU A 16 -3.65 10.73 23.52
C LEU A 16 -2.56 11.54 24.21
N SER A 17 -1.42 11.76 23.53
CA SER A 17 -0.36 12.64 24.02
C SER A 17 -0.85 14.08 24.20
N ALA A 18 -1.62 14.63 23.25
CA ALA A 18 -2.23 15.95 23.36
C ALA A 18 -3.27 16.03 24.50
N GLU A 19 -3.86 14.90 24.89
CA GLU A 19 -4.79 14.77 26.03
C GLU A 19 -4.07 14.51 27.37
N GLY A 20 -2.74 14.48 27.37
CA GLY A 20 -1.92 14.32 28.58
C GLY A 20 -1.72 12.86 29.02
N VAL A 21 -2.02 11.90 28.15
CA VAL A 21 -1.78 10.47 28.43
C VAL A 21 -0.30 10.16 28.17
N GLU A 22 0.39 9.68 29.20
CA GLU A 22 1.83 9.38 29.16
C GLU A 22 2.14 7.95 28.71
N ILE A 23 1.16 7.04 28.77
CA ILE A 23 1.34 5.61 28.46
C ILE A 23 0.26 5.15 27.49
N PHE A 24 0.69 4.60 26.35
CA PHE A 24 -0.16 3.88 25.42
C PHE A 24 0.33 2.43 25.30
N SER A 25 -0.52 1.48 25.70
CA SER A 25 -0.20 0.05 25.65
C SER A 25 -0.74 -0.58 24.37
N PHE A 26 0.13 -1.30 23.66
CA PHE A 26 -0.26 -2.17 22.54
C PHE A 26 -0.80 -3.54 22.99
N GLY A 27 -0.97 -3.74 24.30
CA GLY A 27 -1.37 -5.02 24.89
C GLY A 27 -0.28 -6.09 24.81
N ALA A 28 -0.52 -7.21 25.49
CA ALA A 28 0.40 -8.35 25.50
C ALA A 28 0.52 -8.99 24.12
N SER A 29 1.70 -9.55 23.81
CA SER A 29 1.94 -10.34 22.60
C SER A 29 2.13 -11.79 23.00
N PHE A 30 1.23 -12.66 22.55
CA PHE A 30 1.30 -14.10 22.82
C PHE A 30 2.18 -14.77 21.77
N GLY A 31 2.98 -15.73 22.22
CA GLY A 31 3.68 -16.64 21.31
C GLY A 31 5.16 -16.37 21.06
N VAL A 32 5.71 -15.24 21.51
CA VAL A 32 7.15 -14.92 21.34
C VAL A 32 7.92 -15.24 22.62
N LYS A 33 9.00 -16.05 22.50
CA LYS A 33 9.92 -16.31 23.61
C LYS A 33 10.86 -15.10 23.76
N ALA A 34 10.56 -14.22 24.72
CA ALA A 34 11.36 -13.02 24.98
C ALA A 34 12.59 -13.28 25.87
N GLY A 35 12.66 -14.44 26.52
CA GLY A 35 13.75 -14.85 27.41
C GLY A 35 13.49 -16.21 28.03
N GLU A 36 14.40 -16.66 28.90
CA GLU A 36 14.27 -17.90 29.66
C GLU A 36 14.00 -17.58 31.14
N SER A 37 13.23 -18.43 31.81
CA SER A 37 13.01 -18.34 33.26
C SER A 37 13.70 -19.52 33.94
N PRO A 38 14.45 -19.30 35.03
CA PRO A 38 15.07 -20.39 35.78
C PRO A 38 14.04 -21.29 36.50
N ASN A 39 12.80 -20.84 36.62
CA ASN A 39 11.69 -21.55 37.27
C ASN A 39 10.52 -21.77 36.28
N SER A 40 10.82 -22.05 35.01
CA SER A 40 9.76 -22.29 34.01
C SER A 40 9.03 -23.61 34.28
N SER A 41 7.74 -23.64 33.97
CA SER A 41 6.97 -24.88 33.96
C SER A 41 7.27 -25.63 32.65
N PRO A 42 7.85 -26.86 32.69
CA PRO A 42 8.21 -27.60 31.48
C PRO A 42 6.99 -27.90 30.58
N GLU A 43 5.86 -28.25 31.19
CA GLU A 43 4.60 -28.53 30.49
C GLU A 43 4.07 -27.30 29.74
N VAL A 44 4.25 -26.10 30.32
CA VAL A 44 3.83 -24.85 29.68
C VAL A 44 4.77 -24.48 28.55
N GLU A 45 6.07 -24.67 28.73
CA GLU A 45 7.05 -24.45 27.66
C GLU A 45 6.81 -25.38 26.47
N GLU A 46 6.54 -26.66 26.74
CA GLU A 46 6.25 -27.67 25.71
C GLU A 46 4.98 -27.32 24.94
N GLY A 47 3.87 -27.04 25.63
CA GLY A 47 2.61 -26.64 24.96
C GLY A 47 2.74 -25.35 24.14
N LEU A 48 3.47 -24.35 24.64
CA LEU A 48 3.74 -23.13 23.85
C LEU A 48 4.67 -23.39 22.66
N SER A 49 5.59 -24.37 22.77
CA SER A 49 6.47 -24.79 21.67
C SER A 49 5.67 -25.51 20.57
N GLU A 50 4.76 -26.39 20.95
CA GLU A 50 3.87 -27.08 20.03
C GLU A 50 2.99 -26.08 19.27
N LEU A 51 2.34 -25.14 19.97
CA LEU A 51 1.52 -24.08 19.36
C LEU A 51 2.31 -23.19 18.38
N ARG A 52 3.60 -22.96 18.63
CA ARG A 52 4.48 -22.29 17.66
C ARG A 52 4.78 -23.17 16.45
N SER A 53 5.05 -24.46 16.66
CA SER A 53 5.41 -25.40 15.60
C SER A 53 4.29 -25.56 14.55
N VAL A 54 3.03 -25.50 14.99
CA VAL A 54 1.84 -25.58 14.12
C VAL A 54 1.39 -24.21 13.59
N GLY A 55 2.13 -23.14 13.89
CA GLY A 55 1.89 -21.80 13.37
C GLY A 55 0.71 -21.04 14.00
N ILE A 56 0.12 -21.56 15.09
CA ILE A 56 -0.93 -20.85 15.85
C ILE A 56 -0.33 -19.60 16.54
N PHE A 57 0.89 -19.75 17.06
CA PHE A 57 1.67 -18.64 17.61
C PHE A 57 2.85 -18.30 16.70
N SER A 58 2.98 -17.01 16.36
CA SER A 58 4.06 -16.50 15.51
C SER A 58 4.57 -15.15 15.99
N GLU A 59 5.75 -14.76 15.50
CA GLU A 59 6.34 -13.46 15.81
C GLU A 59 5.63 -12.28 15.12
N SER A 60 4.71 -12.54 14.19
CA SER A 60 4.11 -11.51 13.34
C SER A 60 3.43 -10.39 14.15
N ASN A 61 2.73 -10.73 15.23
CA ASN A 61 2.07 -9.73 16.08
C ASN A 61 3.07 -8.89 16.89
N PHE A 62 4.13 -9.52 17.38
CA PHE A 62 5.21 -8.83 18.10
C PHE A 62 5.99 -7.89 17.19
N GLN A 63 6.34 -8.34 15.98
CA GLN A 63 6.99 -7.52 14.96
C GLN A 63 6.10 -6.35 14.52
N PHE A 64 4.80 -6.59 14.35
CA PHE A 64 3.82 -5.55 14.04
C PHE A 64 3.82 -4.44 15.10
N LYS A 65 3.83 -4.75 16.39
CA LYS A 65 3.83 -3.73 17.46
C LYS A 65 5.18 -3.01 17.56
N ASN A 66 6.29 -3.71 17.36
CA ASN A 66 7.63 -3.13 17.49
C ASN A 66 7.98 -2.06 16.46
N LYS A 67 7.27 -1.99 15.33
CA LYS A 67 7.46 -0.90 14.35
C LYS A 67 7.14 0.49 14.91
N PHE A 68 6.35 0.58 15.98
CA PHE A 68 6.05 1.82 16.70
C PHE A 68 7.04 2.12 17.84
N ARG A 69 8.11 1.32 17.96
CA ARG A 69 9.17 1.44 18.98
C ARG A 69 8.67 1.54 20.44
N PRO A 70 7.78 0.63 20.88
CA PRO A 70 7.39 0.57 22.29
C PRO A 70 8.56 0.12 23.17
N THR A 71 8.46 0.38 24.49
CA THR A 71 9.30 -0.30 25.47
C THR A 71 8.67 -1.65 25.81
N ASN A 72 9.39 -2.74 25.58
CA ASN A 72 8.92 -4.09 25.90
C ASN A 72 9.29 -4.44 27.34
N SER A 73 8.28 -4.77 28.15
CA SER A 73 8.46 -5.24 29.53
C SER A 73 7.94 -6.66 29.65
N THR A 74 8.73 -7.55 30.25
CA THR A 74 8.32 -8.94 30.49
C THR A 74 7.44 -9.01 31.73
N ILE A 75 6.28 -9.66 31.60
CA ILE A 75 5.38 -9.97 32.71
C ILE A 75 5.44 -11.48 32.94
N TYR A 76 5.64 -11.89 34.18
CA TYR A 76 5.64 -13.30 34.57
C TYR A 76 4.28 -13.66 35.17
N LEU A 77 3.74 -14.80 34.75
CA LEU A 77 2.61 -15.44 35.41
C LEU A 77 3.17 -16.52 36.33
N CYS A 78 2.88 -16.38 37.62
CA CYS A 78 3.39 -17.27 38.65
C CYS A 78 2.22 -18.02 39.28
N GLN A 79 2.42 -19.30 39.57
CA GLN A 79 1.53 -20.11 40.41
C GLN A 79 2.34 -20.65 41.60
N PRO A 80 1.71 -20.89 42.77
CA PRO A 80 2.36 -21.58 43.87
C PRO A 80 2.85 -22.97 43.47
N ASP A 81 3.96 -23.43 44.06
CA ASP A 81 4.58 -24.72 43.74
C ASP A 81 3.80 -25.92 44.32
N ASP A 82 2.98 -25.67 45.34
CA ASP A 82 2.16 -26.65 46.05
C ASP A 82 0.71 -26.77 45.51
N GLU A 83 0.36 -25.99 44.48
CA GLU A 83 -0.95 -26.04 43.83
C GLU A 83 -0.96 -26.88 42.54
N ARG A 84 -2.16 -27.35 42.17
CA ARG A 84 -2.35 -28.07 40.90
C ARG A 84 -2.00 -27.14 39.74
N ARG A 85 -1.10 -27.59 38.88
CA ARG A 85 -0.64 -26.79 37.73
C ARG A 85 -1.79 -26.49 36.78
N SER A 86 -1.90 -25.22 36.37
CA SER A 86 -2.88 -24.79 35.39
C SER A 86 -2.50 -25.27 33.98
N ALA A 87 -3.47 -25.77 33.22
CA ALA A 87 -3.24 -26.15 31.83
C ALA A 87 -2.97 -24.90 30.97
N VAL A 88 -2.09 -25.04 29.97
CA VAL A 88 -1.71 -23.94 29.08
C VAL A 88 -2.92 -23.31 28.38
N ALA A 89 -3.87 -24.15 27.98
CA ALA A 89 -5.11 -23.71 27.33
C ALA A 89 -5.96 -22.82 28.25
N ASP A 90 -6.07 -23.16 29.54
CA ASP A 90 -6.82 -22.38 30.52
C ASP A 90 -6.13 -21.04 30.81
N VAL A 91 -4.80 -21.03 30.89
CA VAL A 91 -4.02 -19.80 31.04
C VAL A 91 -4.20 -18.89 29.81
N ILE A 92 -4.17 -19.45 28.59
CA ILE A 92 -4.42 -18.68 27.37
C ILE A 92 -5.86 -18.14 27.35
N LEU A 93 -6.84 -18.96 27.72
CA LEU A 93 -8.25 -18.58 27.73
C LEU A 93 -8.54 -17.49 28.76
N MET A 94 -7.98 -17.61 29.96
CA MET A 94 -8.06 -16.59 31.01
C MET A 94 -7.58 -15.22 30.50
N ILE A 95 -6.51 -15.19 29.70
CA ILE A 95 -5.96 -13.93 29.21
C ILE A 95 -6.74 -13.42 27.99
N ALA A 96 -7.15 -14.31 27.10
CA ALA A 96 -7.87 -13.98 25.88
C ALA A 96 -9.32 -13.53 26.15
N ASN A 97 -9.93 -14.06 27.22
CA ASN A 97 -11.30 -13.76 27.59
C ASN A 97 -11.51 -13.91 29.12
N PRO A 98 -11.18 -12.88 29.90
CA PRO A 98 -11.21 -12.94 31.37
C PRO A 98 -12.63 -13.02 31.97
N ASP A 99 -13.67 -12.79 31.16
CA ASP A 99 -15.08 -12.81 31.59
C ASP A 99 -15.75 -14.17 31.37
N LEU A 100 -15.05 -15.15 30.79
CA LEU A 100 -15.51 -16.54 30.75
C LEU A 100 -15.15 -17.21 32.08
N ASP A 101 -16.14 -17.61 32.87
CA ASP A 101 -15.94 -18.50 34.01
C ASP A 101 -15.22 -19.77 33.53
N THR A 102 -13.93 -19.90 33.86
CA THR A 102 -13.09 -21.03 33.46
C THR A 102 -13.45 -22.27 34.28
N THR A 103 -14.50 -22.97 33.85
CA THR A 103 -14.73 -24.38 34.20
C THR A 103 -14.72 -25.18 32.90
N ALA A 104 -13.54 -25.67 32.50
CA ALA A 104 -13.44 -26.68 31.46
C ALA A 104 -13.80 -28.06 32.04
N PRO A 105 -14.51 -28.93 31.29
CA PRO A 105 -14.97 -30.23 31.78
C PRO A 105 -13.82 -31.22 31.90
N GLU A 106 -13.74 -31.91 33.04
CA GLU A 106 -12.82 -33.02 33.29
C GLU A 106 -13.09 -34.18 32.31
N ALA A 107 -12.14 -34.50 31.43
CA ALA A 107 -11.97 -35.84 30.88
C ALA A 107 -10.63 -35.99 30.13
N LEU A 108 -9.98 -37.13 30.38
CA LEU A 108 -8.82 -37.73 29.68
C LEU A 108 -7.44 -37.48 30.30
N ASP A 109 -7.29 -37.83 31.58
CA ASP A 109 -6.05 -38.44 32.09
C ASP A 109 -6.26 -39.95 32.14
N ASP A 110 -5.58 -40.72 31.28
CA ASP A 110 -4.89 -41.96 31.68
C ASP A 110 -4.09 -42.55 30.50
N ALA A 111 -2.77 -42.37 30.50
CA ALA A 111 -1.80 -43.34 29.97
C ALA A 111 -0.37 -42.98 30.43
N THR A 112 0.09 -43.75 31.41
CA THR A 112 1.39 -43.74 32.09
C THR A 112 2.62 -44.12 31.25
N ALA A 113 3.80 -43.66 31.73
CA ALA A 113 5.15 -44.26 31.70
C ALA A 113 5.95 -44.16 30.37
N THR A 114 7.25 -43.81 30.28
CA THR A 114 8.43 -43.88 31.20
C THR A 114 9.64 -43.11 30.57
N PRO A 115 10.74 -42.83 31.30
CA PRO A 115 11.78 -41.86 30.94
C PRO A 115 13.13 -42.47 30.48
N HIS A 116 13.91 -41.72 29.69
CA HIS A 116 15.37 -41.92 29.46
C HIS A 116 15.98 -40.55 29.08
N SER A 117 16.77 -39.88 29.92
CA SER A 117 18.16 -40.11 30.38
C SER A 117 19.25 -39.74 29.37
N ASP A 118 20.02 -38.71 29.77
CA ASP A 118 21.45 -38.44 29.53
C ASP A 118 21.97 -38.08 28.14
N ALA A 119 22.62 -36.91 28.01
CA ALA A 119 24.07 -36.81 28.19
C ALA A 119 24.62 -35.43 27.76
N HIS A 120 25.48 -34.86 28.63
CA HIS A 120 26.82 -34.30 28.36
C HIS A 120 27.07 -33.52 27.04
N SER A 121 27.80 -32.39 26.96
CA SER A 121 28.75 -31.75 27.88
C SER A 121 29.35 -30.53 27.18
N ASN A 122 29.62 -29.49 27.98
CA ASN A 122 30.84 -28.68 28.04
C ASN A 122 31.34 -27.79 26.88
N ALA A 123 31.89 -26.68 27.41
CA ALA A 123 33.03 -25.86 26.98
C ALA A 123 32.66 -24.69 26.07
N ASP A 124 32.55 -23.49 26.65
CA ASP A 124 33.66 -22.52 26.88
C ASP A 124 33.86 -21.68 25.61
N SER A 125 33.99 -20.36 25.63
CA SER A 125 34.57 -19.47 26.63
C SER A 125 34.20 -18.02 26.35
N ASN A 126 34.09 -17.26 27.45
CA ASN A 126 34.19 -15.81 27.57
C ASN A 126 35.28 -15.15 26.69
N ALA A 127 35.04 -13.91 26.23
CA ALA A 127 35.57 -12.71 26.88
C ALA A 127 35.59 -11.49 25.93
N GLU A 128 34.86 -10.46 26.33
CA GLU A 128 35.01 -9.04 26.01
C GLU A 128 36.38 -8.45 26.49
N PRO A 129 36.59 -7.11 26.53
CA PRO A 129 36.46 -6.04 25.52
C PRO A 129 37.74 -5.15 25.51
N GLY A 130 37.77 -4.09 24.68
CA GLY A 130 38.81 -3.07 24.80
C GLY A 130 38.63 -1.85 23.91
N SER A 131 38.42 -0.71 24.55
CA SER A 131 38.17 0.65 24.04
C SER A 131 39.40 1.44 23.58
N GLY A 132 39.17 2.49 22.77
CA GLY A 132 40.02 3.70 22.61
C GLY A 132 39.83 4.35 21.23
N SER A 133 39.14 5.50 21.06
CA SER A 133 39.57 6.91 21.25
C SER A 133 40.85 7.24 20.45
N THR A 134 40.97 8.24 19.56
CA THR A 134 40.67 9.70 19.56
C THR A 134 40.82 10.26 18.11
N ALA A 135 39.92 11.14 17.62
CA ALA A 135 40.02 12.61 17.46
C ALA A 135 40.66 13.21 16.17
N GLY A 136 40.02 14.29 15.68
CA GLY A 136 40.51 15.31 14.72
C GLY A 136 39.77 15.35 13.37
N SER A 137 39.38 16.46 12.74
CA SER A 137 39.07 17.86 13.09
C SER A 137 38.53 18.51 11.79
N ASP A 138 37.60 19.46 11.93
CA ASP A 138 37.31 20.61 11.06
C ASP A 138 36.97 20.44 9.56
N ARG A 139 35.73 20.79 9.18
CA ARG A 139 35.43 22.12 8.58
C ARG A 139 33.93 22.30 8.29
N ALA A 140 33.42 23.44 8.73
CA ALA A 140 32.09 23.95 8.44
C ALA A 140 32.00 24.53 7.02
N SER A 141 30.83 24.37 6.38
CA SER A 141 30.28 25.36 5.44
C SER A 141 28.76 25.26 5.47
N GLY A 142 28.12 26.35 5.89
CA GLY A 142 26.68 26.47 5.95
C GLY A 142 26.05 26.64 4.57
N SER A 143 24.87 26.05 4.40
CA SER A 143 23.95 26.41 3.33
C SER A 143 22.64 26.84 4.00
N GLU A 144 22.36 28.14 3.91
CA GLU A 144 21.10 28.74 4.30
C GLU A 144 19.97 28.17 3.44
N ALA A 145 19.00 27.53 4.08
CA ALA A 145 17.77 27.09 3.43
C ALA A 145 16.92 28.33 3.08
N LEU A 146 16.90 28.69 1.80
CA LEU A 146 16.00 29.70 1.24
C LEU A 146 14.55 29.21 1.32
N VAL A 147 13.82 29.67 2.33
CA VAL A 147 12.36 29.56 2.41
C VAL A 147 11.76 30.54 1.40
N ARG A 148 11.09 30.02 0.36
CA ARG A 148 10.33 30.84 -0.61
C ARG A 148 8.86 30.93 -0.19
N PRO A 149 8.21 32.09 -0.38
CA PRO A 149 6.81 32.27 -0.05
C PRO A 149 5.90 31.47 -1.00
N ALA A 150 4.79 30.96 -0.45
CA ALA A 150 3.78 30.19 -1.16
C ALA A 150 3.16 30.97 -2.33
N ALA A 151 2.83 30.24 -3.40
CA ALA A 151 2.08 30.79 -4.53
C ALA A 151 0.69 31.27 -4.07
N PRO A 152 0.14 32.35 -4.67
CA PRO A 152 -1.19 32.84 -4.32
C PRO A 152 -2.27 31.80 -4.62
N GLU A 153 -3.17 31.59 -3.67
CA GLU A 153 -4.32 30.70 -3.83
C GLU A 153 -5.18 31.14 -5.03
N PRO A 154 -5.67 30.19 -5.85
CA PRO A 154 -6.62 30.51 -6.91
C PRO A 154 -7.92 31.06 -6.30
N THR A 155 -8.45 32.13 -6.90
CA THR A 155 -9.67 32.81 -6.47
C THR A 155 -10.83 31.82 -6.39
N ALA A 156 -11.36 31.63 -5.18
CA ALA A 156 -12.49 30.76 -4.93
C ALA A 156 -13.69 31.11 -5.82
N ALA A 157 -14.17 30.15 -6.59
CA ALA A 157 -15.43 30.28 -7.31
C ALA A 157 -16.58 30.53 -6.31
N PRO A 158 -17.56 31.38 -6.63
CA PRO A 158 -18.67 31.69 -5.73
C PRO A 158 -19.43 30.41 -5.37
N ALA A 159 -19.48 30.10 -4.07
CA ALA A 159 -20.18 28.94 -3.56
C ALA A 159 -21.67 29.00 -3.93
N ALA A 160 -22.13 28.04 -4.72
CA ALA A 160 -23.55 27.86 -4.95
C ALA A 160 -24.27 27.63 -3.60
N LYS A 161 -25.31 28.41 -3.31
CA LYS A 161 -26.14 28.26 -2.11
C LYS A 161 -26.81 26.89 -2.12
N ARG A 162 -26.21 25.90 -1.44
CA ARG A 162 -26.82 24.59 -1.20
C ARG A 162 -27.88 24.70 -0.10
N PRO A 163 -29.02 24.00 -0.21
CA PRO A 163 -30.00 23.94 0.87
C PRO A 163 -29.38 23.31 2.13
N PRO A 164 -29.85 23.68 3.33
CA PRO A 164 -29.34 23.11 4.57
C PRO A 164 -29.71 21.61 4.60
N ARG A 165 -28.71 20.76 4.41
CA ARG A 165 -28.88 19.32 4.54
C ARG A 165 -28.70 19.00 6.02
N ALA A 166 -29.72 18.38 6.63
CA ALA A 166 -29.67 17.93 8.02
C ALA A 166 -28.36 17.16 8.25
N ALA A 167 -27.66 17.49 9.34
CA ALA A 167 -26.56 16.67 9.81
C ALA A 167 -27.13 15.28 10.08
N ALA A 168 -26.89 14.34 9.17
CA ALA A 168 -27.19 12.94 9.44
C ALA A 168 -26.29 12.56 10.61
N ALA A 169 -26.86 12.48 11.81
CA ALA A 169 -26.19 11.92 12.96
C ALA A 169 -25.69 10.55 12.53
N GLN A 170 -24.37 10.34 12.56
CA GLN A 170 -23.83 9.00 12.36
C GLN A 170 -24.41 8.12 13.47
N PRO A 171 -25.11 7.01 13.15
CA PRO A 171 -25.63 6.13 14.18
C PRO A 171 -24.44 5.45 14.85
N THR A 172 -24.05 5.96 16.01
CA THR A 172 -23.12 5.33 16.94
C THR A 172 -23.88 4.24 17.69
N GLY A 173 -23.98 3.05 17.10
CA GLY A 173 -24.59 1.88 17.73
C GLY A 173 -24.75 0.70 16.77
N SER A 174 -24.88 -0.52 17.31
CA SER A 174 -25.00 -1.79 16.57
C SER A 174 -26.24 -1.90 15.65
N GLY A 175 -27.07 -0.86 15.59
CA GLY A 175 -28.25 -0.73 14.72
C GLY A 175 -28.03 0.16 13.50
N SER A 176 -26.80 0.38 13.04
CA SER A 176 -26.55 1.12 11.80
C SER A 176 -27.23 0.40 10.62
N PRO A 177 -28.21 1.01 9.92
CA PRO A 177 -28.96 0.38 8.82
C PRO A 177 -28.08 0.01 7.62
N HIS A 178 -26.80 0.39 7.66
CA HIS A 178 -25.81 0.19 6.60
C HIS A 178 -24.60 -0.64 7.08
N GLY A 179 -24.71 -1.33 8.23
CA GLY A 179 -23.73 -2.33 8.67
C GLY A 179 -22.28 -1.84 8.79
N HIS A 180 -22.08 -0.56 9.11
CA HIS A 180 -20.77 0.10 9.13
C HIS A 180 -19.98 0.07 7.81
N ASN A 181 -20.62 -0.27 6.68
CA ASN A 181 -20.01 -0.26 5.35
C ASN A 181 -20.36 1.04 4.61
N PRO A 182 -19.40 1.97 4.42
CA PRO A 182 -19.67 3.27 3.78
C PRO A 182 -20.11 3.15 2.32
N ILE A 183 -19.79 2.06 1.62
CA ILE A 183 -20.19 1.81 0.22
C ILE A 183 -21.72 1.65 0.11
N THR A 184 -22.38 1.22 1.18
CA THR A 184 -23.83 0.98 1.19
C THR A 184 -24.63 2.21 1.60
N LEU A 185 -23.96 3.32 1.93
CA LEU A 185 -24.64 4.57 2.26
C LEU A 185 -25.21 5.19 0.97
N PRO A 186 -26.46 5.67 0.98
CA PRO A 186 -26.95 6.44 -0.15
C PRO A 186 -26.15 7.74 -0.25
N THR A 187 -25.82 8.20 -1.46
CA THR A 187 -25.15 9.49 -1.71
C THR A 187 -25.89 10.65 -1.03
N SER A 188 -27.19 10.48 -0.76
CA SER A 188 -27.98 11.46 -0.04
C SER A 188 -27.68 11.60 1.45
N ALA A 189 -27.08 10.59 2.08
CA ALA A 189 -26.66 10.62 3.47
C ALA A 189 -25.23 11.15 3.65
N VAL A 190 -24.46 11.30 2.56
CA VAL A 190 -23.06 11.70 2.60
C VAL A 190 -22.93 13.20 2.32
N ARG A 191 -22.21 13.92 3.20
CA ARG A 191 -21.96 15.38 3.06
C ARG A 191 -20.86 15.66 2.05
N PHE A 192 -19.77 14.89 2.16
CA PHE A 192 -18.59 14.92 1.30
C PHE A 192 -18.31 13.49 0.86
N ASP A 193 -18.54 13.20 -0.41
CA ASP A 193 -18.26 11.89 -0.97
C ASP A 193 -16.82 11.89 -1.49
N MET A 194 -16.00 11.02 -0.91
CA MET A 194 -14.60 10.83 -1.26
C MET A 194 -14.32 9.37 -1.61
N ILE A 195 -15.37 8.60 -1.96
CA ILE A 195 -15.23 7.18 -2.30
C ILE A 195 -14.41 6.97 -3.58
N THR A 196 -14.52 7.91 -4.52
CA THR A 196 -13.83 7.86 -5.81
C THR A 196 -13.70 9.24 -6.42
N ASP A 197 -12.63 9.43 -7.20
CA ASP A 197 -12.39 10.54 -8.12
C ASP A 197 -12.82 10.22 -9.56
N SER A 198 -13.29 9.00 -9.84
CA SER A 198 -13.69 8.56 -11.17
C SER A 198 -14.97 9.24 -11.64
N TRP A 199 -14.85 10.17 -12.59
CA TRP A 199 -16.01 10.90 -13.13
C TRP A 199 -17.03 9.99 -13.82
N ALA A 200 -16.59 8.82 -14.31
CA ALA A 200 -17.48 7.83 -14.91
C ALA A 200 -18.42 7.17 -13.89
N GLU A 201 -18.05 7.17 -12.61
CA GLU A 201 -18.82 6.55 -11.52
C GLU A 201 -19.57 7.60 -10.66
N LEU A 202 -19.30 8.89 -10.88
CA LEU A 202 -19.88 9.98 -10.09
C LEU A 202 -21.14 10.56 -10.74
N ALA A 203 -22.24 10.59 -9.99
CA ALA A 203 -23.52 11.19 -10.43
C ALA A 203 -23.80 12.57 -9.79
N THR A 204 -22.77 13.35 -9.49
CA THR A 204 -22.97 14.71 -8.94
C THR A 204 -23.60 15.63 -9.99
N PRO A 205 -24.32 16.71 -9.59
CA PRO A 205 -24.91 17.64 -10.56
C PRO A 205 -23.90 18.23 -11.55
N ALA A 206 -22.70 18.59 -11.10
CA ALA A 206 -21.65 19.15 -11.94
C ALA A 206 -21.12 18.15 -12.98
N VAL A 207 -20.91 16.89 -12.59
CA VAL A 207 -20.50 15.82 -13.52
C VAL A 207 -21.61 15.54 -14.52
N THR A 208 -22.85 15.43 -14.05
CA THR A 208 -24.03 15.18 -14.90
C THR A 208 -24.20 16.27 -15.96
N GLU A 209 -24.14 17.54 -15.55
CA GLU A 209 -24.23 18.69 -16.47
C GLU A 209 -23.07 18.71 -17.47
N ARG A 210 -21.84 18.45 -17.00
CA ARG A 210 -20.65 18.38 -17.86
C ARG A 210 -20.77 17.28 -18.91
N MET A 211 -21.19 16.08 -18.50
CA MET A 211 -21.37 14.94 -19.40
C MET A 211 -22.49 15.18 -20.41
N ALA A 212 -23.61 15.79 -20.00
CA ALA A 212 -24.68 16.18 -20.92
C ALA A 212 -24.17 17.17 -21.98
N ARG A 213 -23.39 18.18 -21.58
CA ARG A 213 -22.77 19.13 -22.52
C ARG A 213 -21.78 18.43 -23.48
N LEU A 214 -20.91 17.57 -22.96
CA LEU A 214 -19.95 16.82 -23.79
C LEU A 214 -20.67 15.90 -24.79
N THR A 215 -21.76 15.25 -24.37
CA THR A 215 -22.59 14.40 -25.22
C THR A 215 -23.27 15.23 -26.33
N ALA A 216 -23.83 16.39 -25.99
CA ALA A 216 -24.42 17.30 -26.98
C ALA A 216 -23.38 17.81 -27.99
N MET A 217 -22.17 18.14 -27.52
CA MET A 217 -21.06 18.50 -28.40
C MET A 217 -20.65 17.33 -29.32
N ALA A 218 -20.58 16.11 -28.77
CA ALA A 218 -20.19 14.92 -29.52
C ALA A 218 -21.26 14.51 -30.56
N ALA A 219 -22.55 14.71 -30.28
CA ALA A 219 -23.64 14.43 -31.21
C ALA A 219 -23.56 15.26 -32.50
N GLY A 220 -22.85 16.40 -32.48
CA GLY A 220 -22.58 17.22 -33.66
C GLY A 220 -21.30 16.84 -34.42
N LEU A 221 -20.54 15.84 -33.95
CA LEU A 221 -19.33 15.38 -34.63
C LEU A 221 -19.67 14.28 -35.64
N GLU A 222 -19.53 14.59 -36.93
CA GLU A 222 -19.48 13.56 -37.96
C GLU A 222 -18.06 12.95 -37.99
N LEU A 223 -17.95 11.70 -37.55
CA LEU A 223 -16.73 10.92 -37.69
C LEU A 223 -16.60 10.48 -39.15
N GLY A 224 -15.91 11.26 -39.97
CA GLY A 224 -15.55 10.89 -41.33
C GLY A 224 -14.49 9.78 -41.36
N ALA A 225 -13.97 9.46 -42.56
CA ALA A 225 -12.91 8.43 -42.74
C ALA A 225 -11.62 8.69 -41.94
N GLN A 226 -11.43 9.92 -41.44
CA GLN A 226 -10.29 10.35 -40.63
C GLN A 226 -10.39 9.93 -39.14
N GLY A 227 -11.53 9.38 -38.71
CA GLY A 227 -11.74 8.92 -37.33
C GLY A 227 -11.89 10.07 -36.32
N LEU A 228 -11.51 9.81 -35.07
CA LEU A 228 -11.57 10.79 -33.98
C LEU A 228 -10.55 11.93 -34.19
N PRO A 229 -10.90 13.19 -33.85
CA PRO A 229 -9.94 14.30 -33.87
C PRO A 229 -8.73 14.01 -32.97
N ARG A 230 -7.52 14.09 -33.53
CA ARG A 230 -6.26 13.91 -32.78
C ARG A 230 -5.80 15.26 -32.23
N GLY A 231 -5.72 15.35 -30.91
CA GLY A 231 -5.10 16.48 -30.24
C GLY A 231 -3.58 16.36 -30.26
N PRO A 232 -2.82 17.47 -30.16
CA PRO A 232 -1.34 17.43 -30.09
C PRO A 232 -0.76 16.62 -28.92
N TRP A 233 -1.60 16.25 -27.96
CA TRP A 233 -1.24 15.46 -26.78
C TRP A 233 -1.64 13.98 -26.90
N LEU A 234 -2.38 13.58 -27.95
CA LEU A 234 -2.79 12.20 -28.21
C LEU A 234 -2.47 11.86 -29.67
N ASP A 235 -1.19 11.99 -30.02
CA ASP A 235 -0.69 11.83 -31.39
C ASP A 235 -0.33 10.38 -31.70
N PHE A 236 -1.30 9.48 -31.54
CA PHE A 236 -1.17 8.07 -31.91
C PHE A 236 -1.74 7.82 -33.31
N GLU A 237 -1.14 6.88 -34.05
CA GLU A 237 -1.58 6.51 -35.40
C GLU A 237 -3.00 5.92 -35.40
N CYS A 238 -3.38 5.24 -34.32
CA CYS A 238 -4.69 4.64 -34.14
C CYS A 238 -5.32 5.09 -32.82
N VAL A 239 -6.59 5.48 -32.85
CA VAL A 239 -7.36 5.83 -31.65
C VAL A 239 -8.70 5.11 -31.71
N VAL A 240 -8.97 4.27 -30.71
CA VAL A 240 -10.22 3.52 -30.59
C VAL A 240 -10.98 4.02 -29.36
N PRO A 241 -12.17 4.64 -29.52
CA PRO A 241 -12.97 5.03 -28.38
C PRO A 241 -13.55 3.80 -27.68
N THR A 242 -13.58 3.83 -26.36
CA THR A 242 -14.24 2.80 -25.55
C THR A 242 -15.15 3.46 -24.51
N PRO A 243 -16.17 2.74 -23.98
CA PRO A 243 -17.07 3.29 -22.97
C PRO A 243 -16.38 3.58 -21.62
N SER A 244 -15.26 2.93 -21.31
CA SER A 244 -14.53 3.09 -20.05
C SER A 244 -13.08 2.60 -20.17
N GLY A 245 -12.21 3.03 -19.25
CA GLY A 245 -10.82 2.54 -19.15
C GLY A 245 -10.74 1.02 -19.08
N ARG A 246 -11.53 0.39 -18.19
CA ARG A 246 -11.66 -1.08 -18.10
C ARG A 246 -12.01 -1.76 -19.42
N THR A 247 -12.82 -1.11 -20.27
CA THR A 247 -13.12 -1.66 -21.60
C THR A 247 -11.93 -1.57 -22.54
N ALA A 248 -11.15 -0.50 -22.48
CA ALA A 248 -9.88 -0.37 -23.22
C ALA A 248 -8.85 -1.41 -22.75
N GLU A 249 -8.67 -1.57 -21.44
CA GLU A 249 -7.81 -2.60 -20.83
C GLU A 249 -8.16 -3.99 -21.35
N ALA A 250 -9.43 -4.36 -21.27
CA ALA A 250 -9.90 -5.67 -21.72
C ALA A 250 -9.80 -5.83 -23.25
N LEU A 251 -9.99 -4.77 -24.03
CA LEU A 251 -9.80 -4.79 -25.48
C LEU A 251 -8.33 -5.06 -25.81
N LEU A 252 -7.39 -4.29 -25.24
CA LEU A 252 -5.95 -4.46 -25.41
C LEU A 252 -5.51 -5.90 -25.11
N CYS A 253 -5.94 -6.45 -23.96
CA CYS A 253 -5.55 -7.80 -23.54
C CYS A 253 -6.11 -8.88 -24.49
N ARG A 254 -7.36 -8.74 -24.94
CA ARG A 254 -8.01 -9.71 -25.84
C ARG A 254 -7.40 -9.71 -27.23
N THR A 255 -7.07 -8.54 -27.77
CA THR A 255 -6.57 -8.37 -29.14
C THR A 255 -5.06 -8.46 -29.25
N TRP A 256 -4.37 -8.82 -28.17
CA TRP A 256 -2.92 -8.95 -28.18
C TRP A 256 -2.46 -9.96 -29.25
N PRO A 257 -1.63 -9.55 -30.23
CA PRO A 257 -1.30 -10.38 -31.39
C PRO A 257 -0.22 -11.43 -31.11
N GLY A 258 0.52 -11.30 -30.01
CA GLY A 258 1.67 -12.13 -29.69
C GLY A 258 1.39 -13.23 -28.66
N ILE A 259 2.43 -14.00 -28.34
CA ILE A 259 2.40 -14.94 -27.22
C ILE A 259 2.20 -14.14 -25.93
N ARG A 260 1.28 -14.61 -25.10
CA ARG A 260 0.95 -14.00 -23.81
C ARG A 260 1.87 -14.60 -22.75
N GLN A 261 2.73 -13.74 -22.21
CA GLN A 261 3.84 -14.06 -21.34
C GLN A 261 3.83 -13.05 -20.18
N ALA A 262 4.99 -12.74 -19.60
CA ALA A 262 5.09 -11.77 -18.52
C ALA A 262 4.70 -10.36 -18.99
N VAL A 263 4.01 -9.63 -18.12
CA VAL A 263 3.74 -8.20 -18.24
C VAL A 263 4.38 -7.49 -17.06
N VAL A 264 5.47 -6.78 -17.33
CA VAL A 264 6.23 -6.09 -16.27
C VAL A 264 5.56 -4.76 -15.95
N HIS A 265 5.28 -4.48 -14.67
CA HIS A 265 4.51 -3.29 -14.30
C HIS A 265 4.93 -2.62 -12.98
N ASN A 266 4.56 -1.35 -12.79
CA ASN A 266 4.86 -0.57 -11.58
C ASN A 266 3.86 -0.75 -10.43
N GLY A 267 2.65 -1.24 -10.72
CA GLY A 267 1.63 -1.42 -9.68
C GLY A 267 0.23 -1.21 -10.23
N LEU A 268 -0.09 -1.87 -11.34
CA LEU A 268 -1.31 -1.56 -12.08
C LEU A 268 -2.56 -1.67 -11.22
N PHE A 269 -3.52 -0.81 -11.52
CA PHE A 269 -4.83 -0.86 -10.91
C PHE A 269 -5.49 -2.24 -11.11
N PRO A 270 -6.29 -2.74 -10.13
CA PRO A 270 -6.80 -4.11 -10.16
C PRO A 270 -7.59 -4.48 -11.41
N THR A 271 -8.29 -3.55 -12.09
CA THR A 271 -9.05 -3.88 -13.30
C THR A 271 -8.15 -4.33 -14.45
N LEU A 272 -6.98 -3.73 -14.60
CA LEU A 272 -6.02 -4.12 -15.63
C LEU A 272 -5.30 -5.40 -15.22
N LEU A 273 -4.90 -5.56 -13.94
CA LEU A 273 -4.33 -6.82 -13.44
C LEU A 273 -5.27 -8.01 -13.67
N MET A 274 -6.56 -7.85 -13.40
CA MET A 274 -7.57 -8.87 -13.67
C MET A 274 -7.69 -9.13 -15.17
N SER A 275 -7.74 -8.08 -16.01
CA SER A 275 -7.81 -8.24 -17.47
C SER A 275 -6.60 -8.98 -18.04
N LEU A 276 -5.41 -8.75 -17.49
CA LEU A 276 -4.19 -9.48 -17.84
C LEU A 276 -4.32 -10.96 -17.49
N ALA A 277 -4.67 -11.26 -16.24
CA ALA A 277 -4.82 -12.64 -15.75
C ALA A 277 -5.90 -13.41 -16.53
N ASP A 278 -7.07 -12.80 -16.76
CA ASP A 278 -8.18 -13.40 -17.52
C ASP A 278 -7.82 -13.73 -18.96
N ASN A 279 -6.83 -13.03 -19.53
CA ASN A 279 -6.34 -13.28 -20.87
C ASN A 279 -5.07 -14.14 -20.89
N GLY A 280 -4.58 -14.63 -19.75
CA GLY A 280 -3.44 -15.55 -19.68
C GLY A 280 -2.07 -14.86 -19.75
N PHE A 281 -2.00 -13.58 -19.40
CA PHE A 281 -0.73 -12.93 -19.09
C PHE A 281 -0.31 -13.22 -17.65
N GLU A 282 0.99 -13.21 -17.41
CA GLU A 282 1.54 -13.23 -16.05
C GLU A 282 1.90 -11.80 -15.63
N PRO A 283 1.13 -11.13 -14.75
CA PRO A 283 1.53 -9.82 -14.25
C PRO A 283 2.74 -9.95 -13.31
N VAL A 284 3.79 -9.20 -13.62
CA VAL A 284 5.06 -9.19 -12.88
C VAL A 284 5.32 -7.79 -12.37
N ALA A 285 5.09 -7.58 -11.07
CA ALA A 285 5.43 -6.33 -10.44
C ALA A 285 6.95 -6.12 -10.42
N LEU A 286 7.39 -4.92 -10.77
CA LEU A 286 8.72 -4.43 -10.43
C LEU A 286 8.82 -4.44 -8.90
N SER A 287 9.66 -5.34 -8.37
CA SER A 287 9.78 -5.54 -6.93
C SER A 287 10.16 -4.23 -6.24
N ASP A 288 9.36 -3.85 -5.23
CA ASP A 288 9.49 -2.65 -4.40
C ASP A 288 9.43 -1.28 -5.10
N CYS A 289 8.27 -0.96 -5.70
CA CYS A 289 7.75 0.42 -5.70
C CYS A 289 7.35 0.91 -4.28
N ARG A 290 7.69 0.14 -3.22
CA ARG A 290 7.46 0.43 -1.80
C ARG A 290 8.73 0.74 -0.99
N PRO A 291 9.77 1.46 -1.45
CA PRO A 291 10.73 1.97 -0.48
C PRO A 291 10.02 3.10 0.25
N VAL A 292 9.61 2.82 1.49
CA VAL A 292 9.15 3.79 2.51
C VAL A 292 10.20 4.90 2.75
N THR A 293 11.38 4.76 2.15
CA THR A 293 12.55 5.64 2.26
C THR A 293 12.80 6.57 1.06
N ARG A 294 12.05 6.49 -0.06
CA ARG A 294 12.24 7.46 -1.18
C ARG A 294 11.60 8.81 -0.82
N THR A 295 12.44 9.79 -0.51
CA THR A 295 12.07 11.16 -0.08
C THR A 295 11.66 12.11 -1.21
N GLY A 296 11.47 11.60 -2.43
CA GLY A 296 11.15 12.41 -3.62
C GLY A 296 9.67 12.34 -4.03
N PRO A 297 9.22 13.29 -4.86
CA PRO A 297 7.85 13.33 -5.38
C PRO A 297 7.56 12.18 -6.37
N PHE A 298 8.60 11.67 -7.05
CA PHE A 298 8.45 10.60 -8.04
C PHE A 298 8.66 9.19 -7.46
N ARG A 299 7.94 8.21 -8.00
CA ARG A 299 8.15 6.76 -7.80
C ARG A 299 8.59 6.11 -9.10
N ASP A 300 9.77 6.54 -9.53
CA ASP A 300 10.43 6.06 -10.75
C ASP A 300 10.73 4.57 -10.71
N VAL A 301 10.58 3.93 -11.87
CA VAL A 301 10.95 2.53 -12.13
C VAL A 301 12.47 2.39 -11.98
N ASP A 302 12.93 1.38 -11.25
CA ASP A 302 14.36 1.04 -11.21
C ASP A 302 14.80 0.37 -12.52
N PRO A 303 15.66 1.01 -13.33
CA PRO A 303 16.14 0.46 -14.59
C PRO A 303 16.93 -0.84 -14.42
N THR A 304 17.58 -1.04 -13.27
CA THR A 304 18.39 -2.24 -12.99
C THR A 304 17.47 -3.44 -12.79
N THR A 305 16.47 -3.28 -11.93
CA THR A 305 15.44 -4.30 -11.71
C THR A 305 14.67 -4.62 -12.98
N LEU A 306 14.31 -3.60 -13.78
CA LEU A 306 13.63 -3.83 -15.07
C LEU A 306 14.47 -4.69 -16.01
N ARG A 307 15.76 -4.36 -16.22
CA ARG A 307 16.65 -5.16 -17.09
C ARG A 307 16.80 -6.58 -16.59
N ARG A 308 17.01 -6.76 -15.29
CA ARG A 308 17.13 -8.08 -14.67
C ARG A 308 15.90 -8.94 -14.93
N ILE A 309 14.70 -8.39 -14.75
CA ILE A 309 13.45 -9.13 -15.04
C ILE A 309 13.39 -9.52 -16.52
N ILE A 310 13.72 -8.60 -17.43
CA ILE A 310 13.71 -8.88 -18.88
C ILE A 310 14.69 -10.01 -19.23
N GLU A 311 15.89 -10.00 -18.66
CA GLU A 311 16.96 -10.97 -18.95
C GLU A 311 16.72 -12.35 -18.33
N GLU A 312 16.20 -12.41 -17.10
CA GLU A 312 16.08 -13.64 -16.33
C GLU A 312 14.76 -14.39 -16.58
N ARG A 313 13.76 -13.77 -17.23
CA ARG A 313 12.42 -14.35 -17.36
C ARG A 313 12.37 -15.48 -18.39
N PRO A 314 12.11 -16.74 -17.98
CA PRO A 314 11.89 -17.83 -18.91
C PRO A 314 10.59 -17.59 -19.66
N GLY A 315 10.66 -17.67 -20.99
CA GLY A 315 9.52 -17.32 -21.82
C GLY A 315 9.31 -15.83 -21.99
N GLY A 316 10.24 -14.94 -21.66
CA GLY A 316 10.21 -13.54 -22.10
C GLY A 316 9.08 -12.67 -21.54
N VAL A 317 8.97 -11.47 -22.10
CA VAL A 317 8.06 -10.41 -21.65
C VAL A 317 7.24 -9.94 -22.86
N SER A 318 5.92 -9.99 -22.75
CA SER A 318 5.02 -9.52 -23.81
C SER A 318 5.01 -8.00 -23.91
N MET A 319 4.96 -7.31 -22.76
CA MET A 319 4.94 -5.84 -22.70
C MET A 319 5.41 -5.35 -21.34
N ILE A 320 5.88 -4.10 -21.32
CA ILE A 320 6.04 -3.31 -20.10
C ILE A 320 4.81 -2.41 -20.02
N CYS A 321 4.09 -2.43 -18.90
CA CYS A 321 2.89 -1.63 -18.72
C CYS A 321 3.03 -0.75 -17.48
N LEU A 322 3.05 0.57 -17.66
CA LEU A 322 3.23 1.53 -16.57
C LEU A 322 2.01 2.44 -16.42
N GLU A 323 1.55 2.60 -15.18
CA GLU A 323 0.45 3.50 -14.85
C GLU A 323 0.94 4.89 -14.43
N LEU A 324 0.31 5.93 -14.99
CA LEU A 324 0.63 7.34 -14.77
C LEU A 324 -0.58 8.12 -14.27
N SER A 325 -0.55 8.74 -13.09
CA SER A 325 0.26 8.36 -11.91
C SER A 325 -0.24 7.03 -11.33
N ASP A 326 0.63 6.27 -10.67
CA ASP A 326 0.30 4.92 -10.16
C ASP A 326 -0.76 4.98 -9.05
N ASN A 327 -2.00 4.61 -9.36
CA ASN A 327 -3.13 4.70 -8.43
C ASN A 327 -3.00 3.72 -7.27
N ALA A 328 -2.60 2.47 -7.52
CA ALA A 328 -2.53 1.45 -6.49
C ALA A 328 -1.46 1.79 -5.44
N GLN A 329 -0.42 2.52 -5.85
CA GLN A 329 0.65 2.98 -4.99
C GLN A 329 0.40 4.35 -4.34
N GLY A 330 -0.77 4.96 -4.57
CA GLY A 330 -1.19 6.20 -3.91
C GLY A 330 -1.11 7.45 -4.79
N GLY A 331 -1.12 7.30 -6.11
CA GLY A 331 -1.11 8.39 -7.09
C GLY A 331 0.27 8.99 -7.32
N TYR A 332 1.34 8.23 -7.09
CA TYR A 332 2.69 8.76 -7.26
C TYR A 332 3.07 8.89 -8.75
N PRO A 333 3.64 10.03 -9.15
CA PRO A 333 4.06 10.25 -10.53
C PRO A 333 5.37 9.53 -10.85
N ILE A 334 5.61 9.31 -12.14
CA ILE A 334 6.91 8.92 -12.72
C ILE A 334 7.50 10.14 -13.45
N SER A 335 8.80 10.38 -13.27
CA SER A 335 9.50 11.45 -13.99
C SER A 335 9.57 11.17 -15.49
N LEU A 336 9.61 12.23 -16.30
CA LEU A 336 9.76 12.10 -17.75
C LEU A 336 11.13 11.51 -18.11
N ALA A 337 12.19 11.89 -17.40
CA ALA A 337 13.52 11.30 -17.58
C ALA A 337 13.50 9.79 -17.35
N ASN A 338 12.80 9.31 -16.33
CA ASN A 338 12.69 7.87 -16.06
C ASN A 338 11.87 7.14 -17.14
N LEU A 339 10.75 7.68 -17.58
CA LEU A 339 9.97 7.08 -18.67
C LEU A 339 10.77 6.98 -19.97
N ARG A 340 11.60 8.00 -20.29
CA ARG A 340 12.50 7.94 -21.45
C ARG A 340 13.55 6.84 -21.32
N GLU A 341 14.09 6.62 -20.12
CA GLU A 341 15.03 5.53 -19.87
C GLU A 341 14.36 4.16 -19.97
N VAL A 342 13.14 4.01 -19.43
CA VAL A 342 12.33 2.78 -19.59
C VAL A 342 12.07 2.53 -21.08
N ARG A 343 11.66 3.55 -21.84
CA ARG A 343 11.46 3.43 -23.29
C ARG A 343 12.73 2.97 -24.00
N ARG A 344 13.90 3.52 -23.64
CA ARG A 344 15.17 3.07 -24.23
C ARG A 344 15.46 1.60 -23.95
N ILE A 345 15.17 1.12 -22.74
CA ILE A 345 15.32 -0.30 -22.36
C ILE A 345 14.32 -1.17 -23.14
N ALA A 346 13.06 -0.75 -23.22
CA ALA A 346 12.00 -1.42 -23.94
C ALA A 346 12.35 -1.60 -25.43
N VAL A 347 12.81 -0.52 -26.09
CA VAL A 347 13.28 -0.55 -27.49
C VAL A 347 14.46 -1.48 -27.68
N ALA A 348 15.45 -1.44 -26.77
CA ALA A 348 16.63 -2.31 -26.87
C ALA A 348 16.28 -3.80 -26.73
N ALA A 349 15.23 -4.13 -25.97
CA ALA A 349 14.75 -5.48 -25.77
C ALA A 349 13.68 -5.92 -26.80
N GLY A 350 13.21 -5.01 -27.67
CA GLY A 350 12.11 -5.29 -28.60
C GLY A 350 10.76 -5.53 -27.90
N ILE A 351 10.56 -4.95 -26.72
CA ILE A 351 9.34 -5.09 -25.91
C ILE A 351 8.55 -3.79 -25.99
N PRO A 352 7.24 -3.82 -26.31
CA PRO A 352 6.41 -2.61 -26.34
C PRO A 352 6.21 -2.02 -24.94
N LEU A 353 6.22 -0.69 -24.86
CA LEU A 353 5.88 0.07 -23.66
C LEU A 353 4.43 0.60 -23.76
N VAL A 354 3.54 0.08 -22.92
CA VAL A 354 2.16 0.52 -22.80
C VAL A 354 2.03 1.43 -21.58
N LEU A 355 1.29 2.53 -21.72
CA LEU A 355 0.96 3.41 -20.60
C LEU A 355 -0.53 3.31 -20.25
N ASP A 356 -0.85 3.02 -18.98
CA ASP A 356 -2.14 3.40 -18.43
C ASP A 356 -2.10 4.90 -18.12
N ALA A 357 -2.75 5.66 -18.99
CA ALA A 357 -2.74 7.12 -18.98
C ALA A 357 -3.90 7.73 -18.18
N THR A 358 -4.56 6.98 -17.29
CA THR A 358 -5.75 7.43 -16.55
C THR A 358 -5.54 8.77 -15.84
N ARG A 359 -4.35 9.04 -15.29
CA ARG A 359 -3.98 10.28 -14.60
C ARG A 359 -2.76 10.98 -15.23
N ALA A 360 -2.56 10.84 -16.54
CA ALA A 360 -1.37 11.37 -17.21
C ALA A 360 -1.19 12.90 -17.05
N LEU A 361 -2.29 13.67 -16.94
CA LEU A 361 -2.25 15.11 -16.69
C LEU A 361 -1.73 15.47 -15.29
N GLU A 362 -2.07 14.68 -14.28
CA GLU A 362 -1.58 14.86 -12.91
C GLU A 362 -0.09 14.52 -12.84
N ASN A 363 0.32 13.44 -13.51
CA ASN A 363 1.73 13.08 -13.65
C ASN A 363 2.51 14.22 -14.35
N ALA A 364 1.96 14.79 -15.43
CA ALA A 364 2.57 15.92 -16.13
C ALA A 364 2.67 17.17 -15.26
N ALA A 365 1.66 17.46 -14.43
CA ALA A 365 1.71 18.57 -13.48
C ALA A 365 2.85 18.37 -12.46
N ALA A 366 3.01 17.16 -11.92
CA ALA A 366 4.10 16.85 -11.01
C ALA A 366 5.49 16.97 -11.67
N VAL A 367 5.61 16.59 -12.95
CA VAL A 367 6.83 16.81 -13.74
C VAL A 367 7.13 18.31 -13.88
N VAL A 368 6.14 19.13 -14.25
CA VAL A 368 6.33 20.59 -14.37
C VAL A 368 6.73 21.22 -13.03
N GLU A 369 6.14 20.76 -11.94
CA GLU A 369 6.39 21.30 -10.61
C GLU A 369 7.75 20.88 -10.04
N HIS A 370 8.11 19.61 -10.17
CA HIS A 370 9.19 19.00 -9.41
C HIS A 370 10.38 18.48 -10.22
N GLU A 371 10.24 18.25 -11.53
CA GLU A 371 11.36 17.77 -12.36
C GLU A 371 12.17 18.97 -12.88
N GLU A 372 13.47 19.00 -12.59
CA GLU A 372 14.34 20.09 -13.01
C GLU A 372 14.36 20.25 -14.53
N GLY A 373 14.24 21.50 -15.02
CA GLY A 373 14.22 21.81 -16.45
C GLY A 373 12.82 21.78 -17.09
N HIS A 374 11.78 21.43 -16.32
CA HIS A 374 10.40 21.41 -16.79
C HIS A 374 9.54 22.57 -16.25
N GLN A 375 10.05 23.38 -15.34
CA GLN A 375 9.33 24.51 -14.74
C GLN A 375 8.87 25.52 -15.80
N GLY A 376 7.61 25.94 -15.69
CA GLY A 376 6.99 26.90 -16.62
C GLY A 376 6.59 26.31 -17.98
N ARG A 377 6.82 25.01 -18.24
CA ARG A 377 6.28 24.34 -19.42
C ARG A 377 4.78 24.13 -19.30
N SER A 378 4.09 24.07 -20.44
CA SER A 378 2.66 23.73 -20.49
C SER A 378 2.44 22.26 -20.10
N ILE A 379 1.50 22.00 -19.19
CA ILE A 379 1.08 20.65 -18.78
C ILE A 379 0.71 19.80 -20.00
N TRP A 380 0.03 20.37 -21.00
CA TRP A 380 -0.34 19.66 -22.24
C TRP A 380 0.87 19.24 -23.07
N LYS A 381 1.92 20.07 -23.12
CA LYS A 381 3.18 19.72 -23.81
C LYS A 381 3.93 18.62 -23.06
N VAL A 382 3.96 18.67 -21.74
CA VAL A 382 4.57 17.61 -20.93
C VAL A 382 3.77 16.32 -21.03
N THR A 383 2.44 16.38 -21.09
CA THR A 383 1.57 15.22 -21.32
C THR A 383 1.86 14.58 -22.67
N ALA A 384 2.02 15.39 -23.72
CA ALA A 384 2.45 14.90 -25.03
C ALA A 384 3.83 14.21 -24.96
N ASP A 385 4.80 14.81 -24.26
CA ASP A 385 6.13 14.20 -24.07
C ASP A 385 6.06 12.86 -23.32
N LEU A 386 5.19 12.75 -22.29
CA LEU A 386 4.98 11.50 -21.54
C LEU A 386 4.38 10.43 -22.46
N LEU A 387 3.30 10.75 -23.16
CA LEU A 387 2.58 9.81 -24.03
C LEU A 387 3.40 9.40 -25.26
N ALA A 388 4.28 10.27 -25.76
CA ALA A 388 5.23 9.96 -26.83
C ALA A 388 6.26 8.88 -26.46
N THR A 389 6.32 8.45 -25.19
CA THR A 389 7.14 7.30 -24.79
C THR A 389 6.43 5.95 -25.01
N ALA A 390 5.11 5.92 -25.19
CA ALA A 390 4.35 4.71 -25.40
C ALA A 390 4.42 4.20 -26.85
N ASP A 391 4.11 2.92 -27.04
CA ASP A 391 3.87 2.27 -28.34
C ASP A 391 2.39 2.21 -28.71
#